data_AF-A0A8S3QQ40-F1
#
_entry.id   AF-A0A8S3QQ40-F1
#
_cell.length_a   1.000
_cell.length_b   1.000
_cell.length_c   1.000
_cell.angle_alpha   90.00
_cell.angle_beta   90.00
_cell.angle_gamma   90.00
#
_symmetry.space_group_name_H-M   'P 1'
#
loop_
_entity.id
_entity.type
_entity.pdbx_description
1 polymer ?
#
loop_
_entity_poly.entity_id
_entity_poly.type
_entity_poly.pdbx_seq_one_letter_code
_entity_poly.pdbx_strand_id
1 'polypeptide(L)'
;METLFAFICTVGLVCCFDLEVKKQTFTVEENMIALPTNEHNLVTEKKVSSEIICASLCSENPTCYSASYHQITRECKLFSDSFPETETSEYGMLIRQPSEGEIPSVHIEKLNYSVSIGESVTLQCAVASSLTVTSVYWYKIVYGKIKILNSTSSGINGSSISNPSLTIINAALCDQGYYTCFATNILGVGQSANTSLSINGSTITLYPKDCSDLPMCADSGVYTISPISNYSVDVYCEMNIADGGWTARNENLHIITSNGRYSLRVELGDLEGNCSYADFNIFKVGDPNSKYTLEATDCTGPAGNSLISHNSQKFSTFDNDNDIDDRNCAVNVRGGWWYKSCFQSNLNGVYDPSQTKQE
;
A
#
# COMPACT_ATOMS: atom_id res chain seq x y z
N MET A 1 12.75 0.05 20.41
CA MET A 1 12.67 1.48 20.09
C MET A 1 11.95 1.50 18.77
N GLU A 2 10.73 2.01 18.72
CA GLU A 2 9.92 2.05 17.49
C GLU A 2 10.32 3.32 16.74
N THR A 3 10.18 3.39 15.41
CA THR A 3 10.86 4.44 14.63
C THR A 3 9.98 4.93 13.47
N LEU A 4 9.77 6.24 13.38
CA LEU A 4 8.92 6.90 12.40
C LEU A 4 9.78 7.76 11.45
N PHE A 5 9.58 7.63 10.13
CA PHE A 5 10.05 8.62 9.17
C PHE A 5 8.93 9.62 8.91
N ALA A 6 9.18 10.91 9.10
CA ALA A 6 8.33 11.91 8.47
C ALA A 6 8.99 12.30 7.16
N PHE A 7 8.52 11.76 6.04
CA PHE A 7 8.83 12.32 4.74
C PHE A 7 8.06 13.62 4.58
N ILE A 8 8.80 14.69 4.35
CA ILE A 8 8.31 15.86 3.67
C ILE A 8 9.30 16.09 2.54
N CYS A 9 9.13 15.33 1.45
CA CYS A 9 9.88 15.53 0.23
C CYS A 9 8.94 16.15 -0.79
N THR A 10 9.24 17.38 -1.14
CA THR A 10 8.72 18.03 -2.33
C THR A 10 9.63 17.64 -3.50
N VAL A 11 9.04 16.98 -4.49
CA VAL A 11 9.65 16.21 -5.59
C VAL A 11 10.70 16.99 -6.39
N GLY A 12 11.95 16.52 -6.47
CA GLY A 12 12.89 16.97 -7.52
C GLY A 12 14.37 16.64 -7.31
N LEU A 13 14.80 15.52 -7.91
CA LEU A 13 16.17 15.11 -8.29
C LEU A 13 17.19 14.74 -7.17
N VAL A 14 17.37 13.42 -7.05
CA VAL A 14 18.51 12.66 -6.48
C VAL A 14 18.73 12.77 -4.96
N CYS A 15 17.71 12.42 -4.19
CA CYS A 15 17.78 11.67 -2.93
C CYS A 15 16.30 11.52 -2.48
N CYS A 16 15.70 10.35 -2.73
CA CYS A 16 14.28 9.96 -2.50
C CYS A 16 13.35 10.04 -3.74
N PHE A 17 12.70 8.89 -4.01
CA PHE A 17 12.00 8.56 -5.26
C PHE A 17 10.66 9.28 -5.46
N ASP A 18 10.29 9.37 -6.74
CA ASP A 18 9.01 9.82 -7.32
C ASP A 18 7.77 9.20 -6.66
N LEU A 19 6.81 10.04 -6.26
CA LEU A 19 5.44 9.64 -5.90
C LEU A 19 4.44 10.56 -6.61
N GLU A 20 3.94 10.11 -7.76
CA GLU A 20 2.77 10.72 -8.42
C GLU A 20 1.48 10.25 -7.71
N VAL A 21 0.78 11.16 -7.02
CA VAL A 21 -0.57 10.90 -6.47
C VAL A 21 -1.55 11.89 -7.08
N LYS A 22 -2.34 11.44 -8.07
CA LYS A 22 -3.51 12.19 -8.58
C LYS A 22 -4.73 11.86 -7.70
N LYS A 23 -5.40 12.88 -7.14
CA LYS A 23 -6.72 12.76 -6.48
C LYS A 23 -7.79 13.46 -7.34
N GLN A 24 -8.86 12.74 -7.68
CA GLN A 24 -10.14 13.28 -8.18
C GLN A 24 -11.27 12.73 -7.29
N THR A 25 -12.30 13.54 -7.02
CA THR A 25 -13.47 13.20 -6.18
C THR A 25 -14.75 13.22 -7.01
N PHE A 26 -15.59 12.19 -6.85
CA PHE A 26 -16.93 12.11 -7.46
C PHE A 26 -17.98 11.70 -6.41
N THR A 27 -19.21 12.17 -6.55
CA THR A 27 -20.35 11.92 -5.64
C THR A 27 -21.11 10.67 -6.09
N VAL A 28 -21.47 9.77 -5.16
CA VAL A 28 -22.17 8.51 -5.44
C VAL A 28 -23.47 8.43 -4.62
N GLU A 29 -24.57 7.98 -5.24
CA GLU A 29 -25.89 7.80 -4.61
C GLU A 29 -25.93 6.65 -3.58
N GLU A 30 -26.88 6.74 -2.65
CA GLU A 30 -27.02 5.90 -1.46
C GLU A 30 -27.03 4.39 -1.79
N ASN A 31 -26.02 3.68 -1.28
CA ASN A 31 -25.75 2.22 -1.37
C ASN A 31 -24.77 1.74 -2.44
N MET A 32 -24.03 2.64 -3.10
CA MET A 32 -22.87 2.27 -3.92
C MET A 32 -21.59 2.88 -3.37
N ILE A 33 -20.53 2.09 -3.20
CA ILE A 33 -19.17 2.58 -2.95
C ILE A 33 -18.41 2.45 -4.27
N ALA A 34 -18.02 3.59 -4.86
CA ALA A 34 -17.14 3.62 -6.02
C ALA A 34 -15.68 3.70 -5.54
N LEU A 35 -14.84 2.78 -6.00
CA LEU A 35 -13.40 2.89 -5.82
C LEU A 35 -12.83 3.65 -7.03
N PRO A 36 -12.11 4.77 -6.84
CA PRO A 36 -11.51 5.50 -7.95
C PRO A 36 -10.34 4.69 -8.52
N THR A 37 -10.34 4.45 -9.83
CA THR A 37 -9.14 4.03 -10.57
C THR A 37 -8.97 4.92 -11.82
N ASN A 38 -7.76 5.00 -12.35
CA ASN A 38 -7.34 5.97 -13.39
C ASN A 38 -8.39 6.17 -14.51
N GLU A 39 -8.83 7.42 -14.62
CA GLU A 39 -9.66 8.15 -15.60
C GLU A 39 -10.83 7.49 -16.37
N HIS A 40 -11.01 6.17 -16.45
CA HIS A 40 -12.15 5.59 -17.22
C HIS A 40 -12.74 4.26 -16.69
N ASN A 41 -12.26 3.69 -15.59
CA ASN A 41 -12.73 2.38 -15.10
C ASN A 41 -13.31 2.47 -13.67
N LEU A 42 -14.63 2.32 -13.51
CA LEU A 42 -15.29 2.24 -12.20
C LEU A 42 -15.54 0.78 -11.79
N VAL A 43 -15.24 0.46 -10.53
CA VAL A 43 -15.71 -0.75 -9.84
C VAL A 43 -16.80 -0.35 -8.86
N THR A 44 -17.93 -1.07 -8.92
CA THR A 44 -19.02 -0.93 -7.97
C THR A 44 -19.16 -2.19 -7.14
N GLU A 45 -19.20 -2.02 -5.82
CA GLU A 45 -19.57 -3.07 -4.88
C GLU A 45 -21.10 -3.11 -4.75
N LYS A 46 -21.70 -4.29 -4.95
CA LYS A 46 -23.13 -4.50 -4.67
C LYS A 46 -23.32 -5.69 -3.75
N LYS A 47 -23.91 -5.44 -2.58
CA LYS A 47 -24.35 -6.49 -1.65
C LYS A 47 -25.71 -7.02 -2.10
N VAL A 48 -25.75 -8.26 -2.56
CA VAL A 48 -27.00 -8.95 -2.92
C VAL A 48 -27.10 -10.19 -2.05
N SER A 49 -28.17 -10.30 -1.25
CA SER A 49 -28.48 -11.48 -0.43
C SER A 49 -27.27 -12.11 0.28
N SER A 50 -26.61 -11.34 1.16
CA SER A 50 -25.42 -11.75 1.95
C SER A 50 -24.13 -12.10 1.19
N GLU A 51 -24.12 -12.07 -0.14
CA GLU A 51 -22.93 -12.21 -0.98
C GLU A 51 -22.47 -10.84 -1.49
N ILE A 52 -21.15 -10.63 -1.52
CA ILE A 52 -20.53 -9.42 -2.08
C ILE A 52 -20.12 -9.74 -3.51
N ILE A 53 -20.70 -9.01 -4.46
CA ILE A 53 -20.40 -9.16 -5.89
C ILE A 53 -19.63 -7.92 -6.33
N CYS A 54 -18.46 -8.14 -6.92
CA CYS A 54 -17.69 -7.09 -7.57
C CYS A 54 -18.14 -6.97 -9.02
N ALA A 55 -18.56 -5.79 -9.43
CA ALA A 55 -18.90 -5.49 -10.81
C ALA A 55 -18.01 -4.37 -11.34
N SER A 56 -17.53 -4.52 -12.57
CA SER A 56 -16.82 -3.50 -13.33
C SER A 56 -17.74 -2.90 -14.40
N LEU A 57 -17.62 -1.60 -14.64
CA LEU A 57 -18.25 -0.92 -15.78
C LEU A 57 -17.29 -0.97 -16.97
N CYS A 58 -17.76 -1.45 -18.13
CA CYS A 58 -17.00 -1.42 -19.38
C CYS A 58 -16.95 0.02 -19.92
N SER A 59 -15.76 0.47 -20.35
CA SER A 59 -15.60 1.76 -21.04
C SER A 59 -16.20 1.72 -22.46
N GLU A 60 -16.54 2.88 -23.02
CA GLU A 60 -17.13 3.04 -24.38
C GLU A 60 -16.20 2.59 -25.54
N ASN A 61 -14.98 2.14 -25.23
CA ASN A 61 -14.02 1.55 -26.17
C ASN A 61 -13.30 0.35 -25.50
N PRO A 62 -12.99 -0.74 -26.22
CA PRO A 62 -13.50 -2.09 -25.98
C PRO A 62 -12.72 -2.90 -24.92
N THR A 63 -12.50 -2.32 -23.74
CA THR A 63 -11.87 -3.01 -22.61
C THR A 63 -12.84 -3.14 -21.44
N CYS A 64 -13.45 -4.33 -21.33
CA CYS A 64 -14.12 -4.76 -20.11
C CYS A 64 -13.09 -5.40 -19.19
N TYR A 65 -12.89 -4.84 -18.00
CA TYR A 65 -12.02 -5.41 -16.96
C TYR A 65 -12.83 -6.43 -16.16
N SER A 66 -12.25 -7.53 -15.70
CA SER A 66 -12.93 -8.37 -14.70
C SER A 66 -12.69 -7.82 -13.29
N ALA A 67 -13.57 -8.09 -12.34
CA ALA A 67 -13.39 -7.71 -10.94
C ALA A 67 -13.64 -8.90 -10.02
N SER A 68 -12.81 -9.09 -8.99
CA SER A 68 -12.97 -10.17 -8.01
C SER A 68 -12.94 -9.64 -6.58
N TYR A 69 -13.74 -10.26 -5.71
CA TYR A 69 -13.86 -9.91 -4.31
C TYR A 69 -12.82 -10.64 -3.48
N HIS A 70 -11.96 -9.88 -2.81
CA HIS A 70 -10.90 -10.42 -1.99
C HIS A 70 -11.39 -10.64 -0.54
N GLN A 71 -11.63 -11.90 -0.14
CA GLN A 71 -12.24 -12.24 1.15
C GLN A 71 -11.49 -11.75 2.41
N ILE A 72 -10.15 -11.64 2.36
CA ILE A 72 -9.35 -11.16 3.51
C ILE A 72 -9.36 -9.64 3.63
N THR A 73 -9.04 -8.91 2.56
CA THR A 73 -8.99 -7.44 2.57
C THR A 73 -10.37 -6.80 2.50
N ARG A 74 -11.40 -7.55 2.13
CA ARG A 74 -12.77 -7.08 1.88
C ARG A 74 -12.86 -6.02 0.79
N GLU A 75 -12.04 -6.16 -0.25
CA GLU A 75 -11.95 -5.20 -1.37
C GLU A 75 -12.21 -5.86 -2.73
N CYS A 76 -12.75 -5.10 -3.67
CA CYS A 76 -12.85 -5.48 -5.09
C CYS A 76 -11.61 -5.01 -5.88
N LYS A 77 -11.00 -5.89 -6.67
CA LYS A 77 -9.86 -5.54 -7.55
C LYS A 77 -10.15 -5.81 -9.03
N LEU A 78 -9.70 -4.91 -9.90
CA LEU A 78 -9.77 -4.99 -11.36
C LEU A 78 -8.67 -5.87 -11.96
N PHE A 79 -8.97 -6.54 -13.07
CA PHE A 79 -8.02 -7.28 -13.89
C PHE A 79 -8.09 -6.81 -15.35
N SER A 80 -6.92 -6.59 -15.96
CA SER A 80 -6.74 -6.00 -17.29
C SER A 80 -6.73 -7.03 -18.42
N ASP A 81 -7.75 -7.88 -18.51
CA ASP A 81 -7.87 -8.81 -19.63
C ASP A 81 -8.81 -8.21 -20.69
N SER A 82 -8.26 -7.80 -21.84
CA SER A 82 -9.03 -7.33 -22.99
C SER A 82 -9.66 -8.51 -23.74
N PHE A 83 -10.96 -8.45 -24.03
CA PHE A 83 -11.67 -9.52 -24.76
C PHE A 83 -12.01 -9.08 -26.20
N PRO A 84 -11.72 -9.89 -27.23
CA PRO A 84 -12.09 -9.56 -28.62
C PRO A 84 -13.58 -9.80 -28.93
N GLU A 85 -14.15 -8.98 -29.82
CA GLU A 85 -15.54 -8.99 -30.29
C GLU A 85 -15.91 -10.25 -31.10
N THR A 86 -17.15 -10.74 -30.98
CA THR A 86 -17.78 -11.61 -32.00
C THR A 86 -19.29 -11.32 -32.18
N GLU A 87 -19.61 -10.88 -33.40
CA GLU A 87 -20.86 -10.80 -34.22
C GLU A 87 -22.23 -10.37 -33.65
N THR A 88 -22.92 -9.54 -34.45
CA THR A 88 -24.23 -8.91 -34.19
C THR A 88 -25.40 -9.68 -34.84
N SER A 89 -26.56 -9.71 -34.17
CA SER A 89 -27.81 -10.24 -34.74
C SER A 89 -28.63 -9.16 -35.48
N GLU A 90 -29.54 -9.59 -36.36
CA GLU A 90 -30.36 -8.77 -37.28
C GLU A 90 -31.31 -7.75 -36.61
N TYR A 91 -31.41 -7.74 -35.27
CA TYR A 91 -32.18 -6.76 -34.50
C TYR A 91 -31.32 -5.94 -33.52
N GLY A 92 -29.99 -5.96 -33.63
CA GLY A 92 -29.10 -5.12 -32.82
C GLY A 92 -29.09 -5.44 -31.32
N MET A 93 -29.69 -6.56 -30.91
CA MET A 93 -29.63 -7.08 -29.55
C MET A 93 -28.56 -8.17 -29.45
N LEU A 94 -27.55 -7.90 -28.61
CA LEU A 94 -26.53 -8.87 -28.20
C LEU A 94 -27.14 -9.81 -27.15
N ILE A 95 -27.54 -11.01 -27.58
CA ILE A 95 -27.82 -12.10 -26.66
C ILE A 95 -26.68 -13.11 -26.85
N ARG A 96 -25.69 -13.10 -25.95
CA ARG A 96 -24.84 -14.28 -25.80
C ARG A 96 -25.75 -15.43 -25.43
N GLN A 97 -25.70 -16.54 -26.18
CA GLN A 97 -26.05 -17.81 -25.56
C GLN A 97 -25.09 -18.00 -24.38
N PRO A 98 -25.55 -18.41 -23.18
CA PRO A 98 -24.63 -18.79 -22.12
C PRO A 98 -23.76 -19.90 -22.70
N SER A 99 -22.49 -19.61 -22.94
CA SER A 99 -21.49 -20.61 -23.26
C SER A 99 -21.59 -21.69 -22.19
N GLU A 100 -21.97 -22.91 -22.57
CA GLU A 100 -21.98 -24.05 -21.65
C GLU A 100 -20.57 -24.20 -21.08
N GLY A 101 -20.45 -24.02 -19.76
CA GLY A 101 -19.16 -24.04 -19.09
C GLY A 101 -19.23 -23.36 -17.74
N GLU A 102 -18.19 -23.57 -16.95
CA GLU A 102 -18.03 -23.00 -15.62
C GLU A 102 -16.68 -22.29 -15.55
N ILE A 103 -16.54 -21.36 -14.59
CA ILE A 103 -15.21 -20.85 -14.22
C ILE A 103 -14.35 -22.01 -13.70
N PRO A 104 -13.00 -21.91 -13.74
CA PRO A 104 -12.15 -23.00 -13.27
C PRO A 104 -12.42 -23.32 -11.79
N SER A 105 -12.52 -24.60 -11.45
CA SER A 105 -12.51 -25.04 -10.06
C SER A 105 -11.07 -25.16 -9.58
N VAL A 106 -10.72 -24.43 -8.52
CA VAL A 106 -9.35 -24.35 -8.00
C VAL A 106 -9.33 -24.83 -6.55
N HIS A 107 -8.44 -25.79 -6.25
CA HIS A 107 -8.38 -26.43 -4.95
C HIS A 107 -6.96 -26.46 -4.39
N ILE A 108 -6.86 -26.25 -3.08
CA ILE A 108 -5.65 -26.43 -2.29
C ILE A 108 -5.72 -27.79 -1.59
N GLU A 109 -4.65 -28.58 -1.66
CA GLU A 109 -4.59 -29.90 -1.04
C GLU A 109 -4.31 -29.84 0.47
N LYS A 110 -3.54 -28.84 0.92
CA LYS A 110 -3.13 -28.68 2.32
C LYS A 110 -3.24 -27.22 2.73
N LEU A 111 -3.89 -26.96 3.87
CA LEU A 111 -4.16 -25.59 4.34
C LEU A 111 -2.98 -24.92 5.06
N ASN A 112 -1.99 -25.69 5.52
CA ASN A 112 -0.88 -25.16 6.32
C ASN A 112 0.45 -25.84 5.97
N TYR A 113 1.47 -25.03 5.67
CA TYR A 113 2.84 -25.45 5.43
C TYR A 113 3.77 -24.77 6.45
N SER A 114 4.82 -25.49 6.86
CA SER A 114 5.86 -24.96 7.73
C SER A 114 7.20 -25.50 7.26
N VAL A 115 8.16 -24.62 7.03
CA VAL A 115 9.53 -24.97 6.59
C VAL A 115 10.57 -24.12 7.29
N SER A 116 11.83 -24.56 7.25
CA SER A 116 12.96 -23.80 7.77
C SER A 116 13.53 -22.86 6.71
N ILE A 117 14.29 -21.85 7.15
CA ILE A 117 14.99 -20.93 6.24
C ILE A 117 15.92 -21.72 5.31
N GLY A 118 15.85 -21.41 4.02
CA GLY A 118 16.65 -22.02 2.95
C GLY A 118 16.08 -23.31 2.37
N GLU A 119 15.04 -23.88 2.97
CA GLU A 119 14.35 -25.04 2.40
C GLU A 119 13.46 -24.64 1.22
N SER A 120 13.11 -25.59 0.36
CA SER A 120 12.12 -25.37 -0.70
C SER A 120 10.79 -26.02 -0.32
N VAL A 121 9.68 -25.36 -0.64
CA VAL A 121 8.32 -25.83 -0.35
C VAL A 121 7.45 -25.70 -1.58
N THR A 122 6.60 -26.70 -1.84
CA THR A 122 5.61 -26.63 -2.93
C THR A 122 4.21 -26.57 -2.36
N LEU A 123 3.55 -25.44 -2.58
CA LEU A 123 2.13 -25.23 -2.28
C LEU A 123 1.32 -25.83 -3.43
N GLN A 124 0.67 -26.96 -3.16
CA GLN A 124 -0.07 -27.70 -4.17
C GLN A 124 -1.38 -27.01 -4.54
N CYS A 125 -1.60 -26.82 -5.85
CA CYS A 125 -2.85 -26.30 -6.40
C CYS A 125 -3.32 -27.22 -7.53
N ALA A 126 -4.58 -27.66 -7.44
CA ALA A 126 -5.25 -28.42 -8.48
C ALA A 126 -6.26 -27.52 -9.20
N VAL A 127 -6.20 -27.49 -10.53
CA VAL A 127 -7.10 -26.72 -11.39
C VAL A 127 -7.88 -27.69 -12.27
N ALA A 128 -9.21 -27.62 -12.19
CA ALA A 128 -10.11 -28.38 -13.05
C ALA A 128 -11.00 -27.39 -13.84
N SER A 129 -11.02 -27.51 -15.15
CA SER A 129 -11.85 -26.64 -16.01
C SER A 129 -12.29 -27.42 -17.24
N SER A 130 -13.57 -27.27 -17.63
CA SER A 130 -14.10 -27.80 -18.89
C SER A 130 -13.69 -26.95 -20.09
N LEU A 131 -13.32 -25.69 -19.85
CA LEU A 131 -12.83 -24.74 -20.85
C LEU A 131 -11.32 -24.55 -20.75
N THR A 132 -10.69 -24.08 -21.83
CA THR A 132 -9.26 -23.80 -21.86
C THR A 132 -8.88 -22.73 -20.82
N VAL A 133 -7.97 -23.10 -19.92
CA VAL A 133 -7.38 -22.19 -18.93
C VAL A 133 -6.36 -21.30 -19.64
N THR A 134 -6.46 -19.99 -19.47
CA THR A 134 -5.62 -18.97 -20.11
C THR A 134 -4.53 -18.44 -19.18
N SER A 135 -4.72 -18.52 -17.87
CA SER A 135 -3.71 -18.14 -16.89
C SER A 135 -3.87 -18.90 -15.59
N VAL A 136 -2.75 -19.13 -14.90
CA VAL A 136 -2.70 -19.60 -13.51
C VAL A 136 -1.69 -18.73 -12.79
N TYR A 137 -2.05 -18.22 -11.62
CA TYR A 137 -1.18 -17.38 -10.81
C TYR A 137 -1.54 -17.51 -9.33
N TRP A 138 -0.68 -17.00 -8.46
CA TRP A 138 -0.87 -17.00 -7.03
C TRP A 138 -0.86 -15.60 -6.46
N TYR A 139 -1.67 -15.35 -5.46
CA TYR A 139 -1.49 -14.21 -4.57
C TYR A 139 -0.80 -14.66 -3.30
N LYS A 140 0.11 -13.82 -2.83
CA LYS A 140 0.67 -13.85 -1.49
C LYS A 140 0.19 -12.63 -0.73
N ILE A 141 -0.29 -12.86 0.47
CA ILE A 141 -0.80 -11.84 1.38
C ILE A 141 -0.02 -11.95 2.67
N VAL A 142 0.75 -10.91 2.97
CA VAL A 142 1.49 -10.81 4.22
C VAL A 142 1.71 -9.34 4.52
N TYR A 143 1.63 -8.97 5.79
CA TYR A 143 1.83 -7.60 6.24
C TYR A 143 0.93 -6.56 5.54
N GLY A 144 -0.32 -6.93 5.26
CA GLY A 144 -1.29 -6.07 4.57
C GLY A 144 -1.00 -5.88 3.07
N LYS A 145 0.12 -6.39 2.56
CA LYS A 145 0.54 -6.26 1.17
C LYS A 145 0.13 -7.48 0.37
N ILE A 146 -0.46 -7.25 -0.80
CA ILE A 146 -0.76 -8.29 -1.78
C ILE A 146 0.33 -8.28 -2.85
N LYS A 147 1.00 -9.41 -3.03
CA LYS A 147 1.99 -9.64 -4.10
C LYS A 147 1.46 -10.70 -5.05
N ILE A 148 1.44 -10.37 -6.34
CA ILE A 148 1.10 -11.32 -7.40
C ILE A 148 2.34 -12.14 -7.74
N LEU A 149 2.19 -13.46 -7.81
CA LEU A 149 3.24 -14.43 -8.08
C LEU A 149 2.87 -15.24 -9.31
N ASN A 150 3.66 -15.14 -10.37
CA ASN A 150 3.48 -15.82 -11.65
C ASN A 150 4.78 -16.51 -12.07
N SER A 151 4.77 -17.23 -13.19
CA SER A 151 5.96 -17.94 -13.71
C SER A 151 7.21 -17.08 -13.97
N THR A 152 7.09 -15.74 -13.99
CA THR A 152 8.22 -14.81 -14.15
C THR A 152 8.76 -14.24 -12.85
N SER A 153 8.10 -14.53 -11.72
CA SER A 153 8.53 -14.01 -10.43
C SER A 153 9.80 -14.72 -9.96
N SER A 154 10.77 -13.95 -9.46
CA SER A 154 12.04 -14.49 -8.94
C SER A 154 11.84 -15.33 -7.68
N GLY A 155 12.66 -16.36 -7.50
CA GLY A 155 12.67 -17.18 -6.27
C GLY A 155 11.53 -18.21 -6.19
N ILE A 156 10.73 -18.34 -7.26
CA ILE A 156 9.66 -19.33 -7.34
C ILE A 156 9.73 -20.13 -8.64
N ASN A 157 9.11 -21.32 -8.62
CA ASN A 157 8.85 -22.17 -9.79
C ASN A 157 7.37 -22.53 -9.85
N GLY A 158 6.88 -22.90 -11.04
CA GLY A 158 5.46 -23.22 -11.26
C GLY A 158 4.63 -21.97 -11.47
N SER A 159 3.44 -21.90 -10.87
CA SER A 159 2.50 -20.79 -11.08
C SER A 159 2.21 -20.56 -12.57
N SER A 160 1.86 -21.63 -13.27
CA SER A 160 1.61 -21.63 -14.72
C SER A 160 0.53 -22.65 -15.10
N ILE A 161 0.05 -22.58 -16.33
CA ILE A 161 -1.00 -23.49 -16.84
C ILE A 161 -0.53 -24.95 -16.81
N SER A 162 0.74 -25.21 -17.12
CA SER A 162 1.31 -26.56 -17.13
C SER A 162 1.73 -27.06 -15.74
N ASN A 163 2.02 -26.14 -14.82
CA ASN A 163 2.33 -26.45 -13.43
C ASN A 163 1.66 -25.43 -12.49
N PRO A 164 0.41 -25.69 -12.09
CA PRO A 164 -0.37 -24.75 -11.28
C PRO A 164 0.20 -24.54 -9.87
N SER A 165 0.88 -25.55 -9.32
CA SER A 165 1.47 -25.49 -7.97
C SER A 165 2.59 -24.44 -7.89
N LEU A 166 2.74 -23.83 -6.72
CA LEU A 166 3.77 -22.82 -6.46
C LEU A 166 4.90 -23.42 -5.63
N THR A 167 6.09 -23.51 -6.20
CA THR A 167 7.30 -23.90 -5.46
C THR A 167 8.08 -22.64 -5.06
N ILE A 168 8.23 -22.41 -3.77
CA ILE A 168 9.12 -21.37 -3.23
C ILE A 168 10.48 -22.02 -3.00
N ILE A 169 11.54 -21.41 -3.54
CA ILE A 169 12.91 -21.92 -3.49
C ILE A 169 13.69 -21.10 -2.49
N ASN A 170 14.50 -21.76 -1.64
CA ASN A 170 15.35 -21.10 -0.66
C ASN A 170 14.54 -20.15 0.24
N ALA A 171 13.50 -20.70 0.88
CA ALA A 171 12.48 -19.96 1.61
C ALA A 171 13.10 -19.02 2.66
N ALA A 172 12.64 -17.77 2.67
CA ALA A 172 13.07 -16.75 3.62
C ALA A 172 11.91 -16.29 4.51
N LEU A 173 12.21 -15.54 5.58
CA LEU A 173 11.18 -14.98 6.48
C LEU A 173 10.13 -14.17 5.73
N CYS A 174 10.53 -13.46 4.68
CA CYS A 174 9.61 -12.68 3.85
C CYS A 174 8.62 -13.53 3.08
N ASP A 175 8.88 -14.84 2.89
CA ASP A 175 7.97 -15.79 2.23
C ASP A 175 6.85 -16.30 3.11
N GLN A 176 6.90 -15.99 4.40
CA GLN A 176 5.78 -16.22 5.29
C GLN A 176 4.53 -15.47 4.78
N GLY A 177 3.36 -16.08 4.90
CA GLY A 177 2.11 -15.44 4.47
C GLY A 177 0.99 -16.41 4.15
N TYR A 178 -0.12 -15.83 3.70
CA TYR A 178 -1.24 -16.57 3.14
C TYR A 178 -1.16 -16.53 1.62
N TYR A 179 -1.45 -17.68 1.01
CA TYR A 179 -1.35 -17.89 -0.41
C TYR A 179 -2.69 -18.36 -0.97
N THR A 180 -3.05 -17.84 -2.13
CA THR A 180 -4.30 -18.16 -2.82
C THR A 180 -3.98 -18.42 -4.29
N CYS A 181 -4.41 -19.57 -4.80
CA CYS A 181 -4.23 -19.95 -6.20
C CYS A 181 -5.43 -19.46 -7.02
N PHE A 182 -5.17 -18.97 -8.22
CA PHE A 182 -6.17 -18.50 -9.16
C PHE A 182 -5.94 -19.13 -10.53
N ALA A 183 -7.03 -19.41 -11.24
CA ALA A 183 -6.99 -19.84 -12.63
C ALA A 183 -8.08 -19.14 -13.44
N THR A 184 -7.74 -18.69 -14.64
CA THR A 184 -8.65 -17.91 -15.49
C THR A 184 -9.00 -18.70 -16.74
N ASN A 185 -10.24 -18.62 -17.17
CA ASN A 185 -10.67 -19.04 -18.50
C ASN A 185 -11.53 -17.92 -19.14
N ILE A 186 -12.12 -18.18 -20.29
CA ILE A 186 -12.96 -17.21 -21.01
C ILE A 186 -14.22 -16.75 -20.25
N LEU A 187 -14.64 -17.47 -19.20
CA LEU A 187 -15.83 -17.15 -18.38
C LEU A 187 -15.48 -16.36 -17.12
N GLY A 188 -14.24 -16.45 -16.65
CA GLY A 188 -13.80 -15.72 -15.46
C GLY A 188 -12.70 -16.42 -14.69
N VAL A 189 -12.56 -16.01 -13.43
CA VAL A 189 -11.47 -16.41 -12.54
C VAL A 189 -12.00 -17.34 -11.45
N GLY A 190 -11.47 -18.56 -11.44
CA GLY A 190 -11.58 -19.50 -10.34
C GLY A 190 -10.59 -19.17 -9.23
N GLN A 191 -10.99 -19.35 -7.98
CA GLN A 191 -10.18 -19.05 -6.80
C GLN A 191 -10.18 -20.23 -5.81
N SER A 192 -9.02 -20.51 -5.23
CA SER A 192 -8.88 -21.50 -4.17
C SER A 192 -9.18 -20.94 -2.77
N ALA A 193 -9.35 -21.83 -1.79
CA ALA A 193 -9.19 -21.45 -0.38
C ALA A 193 -7.75 -20.97 -0.10
N ASN A 194 -7.56 -20.26 1.01
CA ASN A 194 -6.23 -19.81 1.42
C ASN A 194 -5.43 -20.97 2.02
N THR A 195 -4.14 -21.06 1.67
CA THR A 195 -3.15 -21.86 2.40
C THR A 195 -2.17 -20.95 3.12
N SER A 196 -1.67 -21.36 4.28
CA SER A 196 -0.64 -20.64 5.01
C SER A 196 0.75 -21.26 4.79
N LEU A 197 1.77 -20.42 4.76
CA LEU A 197 3.16 -20.82 4.89
C LEU A 197 3.78 -20.08 6.08
N SER A 198 4.25 -20.81 7.08
CA SER A 198 5.06 -20.28 8.18
C SER A 198 6.52 -20.69 8.05
N ILE A 199 7.42 -19.81 8.49
CA ILE A 199 8.86 -20.08 8.51
C ILE A 199 9.27 -20.34 9.95
N ASN A 200 9.97 -21.45 10.20
CA ASN A 200 10.37 -21.91 11.54
C ASN A 200 9.19 -22.04 12.53
N GLY A 201 7.97 -22.28 12.04
CA GLY A 201 6.78 -22.38 12.90
C GLY A 201 6.34 -21.06 13.57
N SER A 202 6.86 -19.91 13.11
CA SER A 202 6.44 -18.60 13.60
C SER A 202 4.99 -18.27 13.22
N THR A 203 4.36 -17.38 13.99
CA THR A 203 3.01 -16.89 13.70
C THR A 203 3.04 -15.86 12.58
N ILE A 204 2.05 -15.92 11.67
CA ILE A 204 1.92 -15.00 10.55
C ILE A 204 1.29 -13.68 11.01
N THR A 205 2.04 -12.60 10.94
CA THR A 205 1.53 -11.24 11.19
C THR A 205 0.88 -10.70 9.93
N LEU A 206 -0.45 -10.63 9.92
CA LEU A 206 -1.21 -10.06 8.79
C LEU A 206 -1.13 -8.55 8.73
N TYR A 207 -1.18 -7.88 9.88
CA TYR A 207 -1.14 -6.43 9.98
C TYR A 207 -0.08 -6.05 11.02
N PRO A 208 1.13 -5.63 10.59
CA PRO A 208 2.16 -5.14 11.51
C PRO A 208 1.70 -3.84 12.18
N LYS A 209 2.21 -3.51 13.37
CA LYS A 209 1.86 -2.25 14.04
C LYS A 209 2.44 -1.05 13.31
N ASP A 210 3.67 -1.21 12.85
CA ASP A 210 4.45 -0.24 12.08
C ASP A 210 5.46 -0.99 11.19
N CYS A 211 6.23 -0.28 10.38
CA CYS A 211 7.16 -0.89 9.44
C CYS A 211 8.34 -1.62 10.13
N SER A 212 8.62 -1.39 11.41
CA SER A 212 9.68 -2.09 12.14
C SER A 212 9.34 -3.54 12.48
N ASP A 213 8.06 -3.90 12.44
CA ASP A 213 7.60 -5.29 12.54
C ASP A 213 7.84 -6.10 11.24
N LEU A 214 8.24 -5.44 10.14
CA LEU A 214 8.58 -6.10 8.88
C LEU A 214 9.96 -6.76 8.95
N PRO A 215 10.14 -7.94 8.33
CA PRO A 215 11.45 -8.58 8.23
C PRO A 215 12.41 -7.75 7.35
N MET A 216 13.71 -7.81 7.63
CA MET A 216 14.75 -7.07 6.88
C MET A 216 14.80 -7.36 5.38
N CYS A 217 14.30 -8.51 4.94
CA CYS A 217 14.22 -8.86 3.52
C CYS A 217 13.00 -8.22 2.81
N ALA A 218 12.16 -7.46 3.52
CA ALA A 218 10.98 -6.85 2.93
C ALA A 218 11.40 -5.71 2.00
N ASP A 219 10.76 -5.64 0.84
CA ASP A 219 10.98 -4.55 -0.12
C ASP A 219 10.39 -3.24 0.41
N SER A 220 11.04 -2.09 0.15
CA SER A 220 10.38 -0.80 0.35
C SER A 220 9.09 -0.69 -0.47
N GLY A 221 8.10 0.05 0.03
CA GLY A 221 6.84 0.25 -0.66
C GLY A 221 5.66 0.46 0.27
N VAL A 222 4.44 0.43 -0.28
CA VAL A 222 3.22 0.62 0.52
C VAL A 222 2.81 -0.68 1.22
N TYR A 223 2.53 -0.58 2.52
CA TYR A 223 2.04 -1.64 3.40
C TYR A 223 0.86 -1.13 4.22
N THR A 224 -0.08 -2.02 4.53
CA THR A 224 -1.16 -1.71 5.49
C THR A 224 -0.69 -2.12 6.89
N ILE A 225 -0.51 -1.12 7.76
CA ILE A 225 -0.20 -1.30 9.17
C ILE A 225 -1.48 -1.20 10.01
N SER A 226 -1.51 -1.81 11.20
CA SER A 226 -2.57 -1.67 12.19
C SER A 226 -1.97 -1.24 13.54
N PRO A 227 -1.67 0.07 13.72
CA PRO A 227 -1.04 0.57 14.93
C PRO A 227 -1.86 0.27 16.18
N ILE A 228 -3.19 0.36 16.10
CA ILE A 228 -4.13 0.02 17.17
C ILE A 228 -5.24 -0.89 16.63
N SER A 229 -5.98 -1.52 17.54
CA SER A 229 -7.11 -2.39 17.19
C SER A 229 -8.18 -1.62 16.39
N ASN A 230 -8.72 -2.24 15.33
CA ASN A 230 -9.73 -1.68 14.43
C ASN A 230 -9.33 -0.39 13.70
N TYR A 231 -8.03 -0.05 13.66
CA TYR A 231 -7.52 1.05 12.86
C TYR A 231 -6.35 0.54 12.02
N SER A 232 -6.60 0.40 10.73
CA SER A 232 -5.61 0.03 9.72
C SER A 232 -5.37 1.18 8.78
N VAL A 233 -4.14 1.32 8.31
CA VAL A 233 -3.80 2.40 7.39
C VAL A 233 -2.61 2.08 6.51
N ASP A 234 -2.65 2.60 5.29
CA ASP A 234 -1.56 2.45 4.35
C ASP A 234 -0.45 3.46 4.66
N VAL A 235 0.77 2.95 4.66
CA VAL A 235 2.02 3.70 4.87
C VAL A 235 3.05 3.24 3.87
N TYR A 236 3.98 4.14 3.54
CA TYR A 236 5.18 3.74 2.83
C TYR A 236 6.21 3.26 3.85
N CYS A 237 6.62 2.00 3.76
CA CYS A 237 7.71 1.45 4.55
C CYS A 237 9.02 1.57 3.78
N GLU A 238 9.98 2.28 4.35
CA GLU A 238 11.35 2.33 3.83
C GLU A 238 12.20 1.28 4.55
N MET A 239 12.64 0.27 3.79
CA MET A 239 13.37 -0.89 4.29
C MET A 239 14.85 -0.87 3.93
N ASN A 240 15.29 0.03 3.04
CA ASN A 240 16.65 0.02 2.48
C ASN A 240 17.58 1.08 3.09
N ILE A 241 17.06 2.00 3.90
CA ILE A 241 17.82 3.12 4.49
C ILE A 241 17.95 2.90 5.99
N ALA A 242 19.12 3.24 6.56
CA ALA A 242 19.39 3.27 8.00
C ALA A 242 18.77 2.08 8.77
N ASP A 243 19.17 0.87 8.37
CA ASP A 243 18.71 -0.44 8.90
C ASP A 243 17.26 -0.85 8.59
N GLY A 244 16.48 -0.01 7.90
CA GLY A 244 15.12 -0.29 7.45
C GLY A 244 14.07 -0.25 8.56
N GLY A 245 12.81 -0.46 8.17
CA GLY A 245 11.67 -0.48 9.11
C GLY A 245 11.05 0.90 9.37
N TRP A 246 11.30 1.86 8.49
CA TRP A 246 10.85 3.23 8.69
C TRP A 246 9.44 3.46 8.14
N THR A 247 8.56 3.95 8.99
CA THR A 247 7.17 4.25 8.62
C THR A 247 7.02 5.68 8.14
N ALA A 248 6.71 5.88 6.86
CA ALA A 248 6.46 7.18 6.26
C ALA A 248 4.96 7.44 6.04
N ARG A 249 4.43 8.49 6.69
CA ARG A 249 3.02 8.86 6.61
C ARG A 249 2.78 10.36 6.83
N ASN A 250 1.77 10.92 6.14
CA ASN A 250 1.37 12.33 6.26
C ASN A 250 0.15 12.58 7.17
N GLU A 251 -0.48 11.53 7.71
CA GLU A 251 -1.74 11.65 8.44
C GLU A 251 -1.71 10.86 9.76
N ASN A 252 -2.54 11.23 10.73
CA ASN A 252 -2.73 10.55 12.02
C ASN A 252 -1.45 10.17 12.78
N LEU A 253 -0.40 11.00 12.66
CA LEU A 253 0.86 10.82 13.39
C LEU A 253 0.65 10.73 14.91
N HIS A 254 -0.37 11.41 15.44
CA HIS A 254 -0.71 11.31 16.86
C HIS A 254 -1.13 9.88 17.26
N ILE A 255 -1.85 9.15 16.41
CA ILE A 255 -2.26 7.76 16.70
C ILE A 255 -1.03 6.86 16.75
N ILE A 256 -0.17 6.96 15.72
CA ILE A 256 1.05 6.13 15.62
C ILE A 256 1.98 6.42 16.80
N THR A 257 2.35 7.69 16.98
CA THR A 257 3.31 8.10 18.02
C THR A 257 2.77 8.04 19.44
N SER A 258 1.46 7.89 19.63
CA SER A 258 0.87 7.65 20.96
C SER A 258 1.01 6.21 21.44
N ASN A 259 1.23 5.25 20.52
CA ASN A 259 1.22 3.82 20.85
C ASN A 259 2.62 3.22 21.04
N GLY A 260 3.60 4.03 21.38
CA GLY A 260 4.96 3.56 21.56
C GLY A 260 5.93 4.71 21.74
N ARG A 261 7.23 4.38 21.76
CA ARG A 261 8.30 5.36 21.72
C ARG A 261 8.86 5.39 20.32
N TYR A 262 8.59 6.47 19.61
CA TYR A 262 9.04 6.70 18.25
C TYR A 262 10.25 7.63 18.20
N SER A 263 11.19 7.35 17.31
CA SER A 263 12.22 8.33 16.89
C SER A 263 11.85 8.91 15.53
N LEU A 264 12.32 10.12 15.22
CA LEU A 264 12.13 10.78 13.93
C LEU A 264 13.48 10.92 13.22
N ARG A 265 13.52 10.56 11.94
CA ARG A 265 14.62 10.93 11.05
C ARG A 265 14.12 11.86 9.95
N VAL A 266 14.84 12.95 9.74
CA VAL A 266 14.62 13.92 8.66
C VAL A 266 15.81 13.85 7.72
N GLU A 267 15.58 13.49 6.47
CA GLU A 267 16.61 13.48 5.42
C GLU A 267 16.40 14.67 4.48
N LEU A 268 17.50 15.32 4.12
CA LEU A 268 17.53 16.53 3.30
C LEU A 268 18.54 16.34 2.17
N GLY A 269 18.16 16.74 0.96
CA GLY A 269 19.08 16.84 -0.18
C GLY A 269 19.10 18.28 -0.71
N ASP A 270 20.26 18.75 -1.15
CA ASP A 270 20.37 19.99 -1.92
C ASP A 270 20.48 19.74 -3.44
N LEU A 271 20.50 20.82 -4.21
CA LEU A 271 20.52 20.80 -5.68
C LEU A 271 21.88 20.40 -6.25
N GLU A 272 22.91 20.38 -5.41
CA GLU A 272 24.23 19.88 -5.71
C GLU A 272 24.35 18.37 -5.42
N GLY A 273 23.28 17.74 -4.92
CA GLY A 273 23.25 16.32 -4.57
C GLY A 273 23.92 16.01 -3.23
N ASN A 274 24.20 17.02 -2.39
CA ASN A 274 24.65 16.78 -1.03
C ASN A 274 23.44 16.37 -0.19
N CYS A 275 23.54 15.21 0.46
CA CYS A 275 22.49 14.71 1.35
C CYS A 275 22.96 14.83 2.82
N SER A 276 22.05 15.24 3.70
CA SER A 276 22.26 15.43 5.14
C SER A 276 21.05 14.91 5.93
N TYR A 277 21.20 14.74 7.24
CA TYR A 277 20.11 14.22 8.07
C TYR A 277 20.12 14.78 9.50
N ALA A 278 18.95 14.72 10.14
CA ALA A 278 18.77 14.96 11.57
C ALA A 278 17.93 13.82 12.18
N ASP A 279 18.47 13.17 13.21
CA ASP A 279 17.82 12.09 13.96
C ASP A 279 17.37 12.62 15.34
N PHE A 280 16.14 12.35 15.74
CA PHE A 280 15.55 12.70 17.05
C PHE A 280 15.13 11.42 17.77
N ASN A 281 15.74 11.10 18.92
CA ASN A 281 15.44 9.83 19.60
C ASN A 281 14.04 9.77 20.23
N ILE A 282 13.39 10.93 20.41
CA ILE A 282 12.04 11.04 20.92
C ILE A 282 11.25 11.93 19.97
N PHE A 283 10.22 11.36 19.36
CA PHE A 283 9.26 12.05 18.52
C PHE A 283 7.84 11.67 18.91
N LYS A 284 7.01 12.68 19.21
CA LYS A 284 5.60 12.50 19.53
C LYS A 284 4.77 13.67 19.03
N VAL A 285 3.57 13.35 18.55
CA VAL A 285 2.55 14.33 18.18
C VAL A 285 1.38 14.20 19.15
N GLY A 286 1.00 15.31 19.78
CA GLY A 286 -0.13 15.38 20.70
C GLY A 286 -1.47 15.08 20.03
N ASP A 287 -2.51 14.89 20.83
CA ASP A 287 -3.87 14.65 20.35
C ASP A 287 -4.55 15.94 19.83
N PRO A 288 -5.77 15.87 19.26
CA PRO A 288 -6.50 17.06 18.81
C PRO A 288 -6.77 18.11 19.91
N ASN A 289 -6.90 17.70 21.18
CA ASN A 289 -7.16 18.62 22.30
C ASN A 289 -5.92 19.47 22.60
N SER A 290 -4.74 18.88 22.47
CA SER A 290 -3.47 19.59 22.58
C SER A 290 -3.14 20.44 21.35
N LYS A 291 -3.95 20.38 20.28
CA LYS A 291 -3.65 20.96 18.96
C LYS A 291 -2.40 20.35 18.34
N TYR A 292 -2.27 19.02 18.47
CA TYR A 292 -1.19 18.24 17.88
C TYR A 292 0.21 18.69 18.28
N THR A 293 0.42 19.11 19.54
CA THR A 293 1.70 19.65 20.02
C THR A 293 2.89 18.75 19.68
N LEU A 294 3.99 19.33 19.22
CA LEU A 294 5.23 18.62 18.90
C LEU A 294 6.07 18.32 20.15
N GLU A 295 6.56 17.10 20.25
CA GLU A 295 7.71 16.74 21.08
C GLU A 295 8.77 16.11 20.17
N ALA A 296 9.93 16.78 20.03
CA ALA A 296 11.07 16.30 19.25
C ALA A 296 12.37 16.63 20.00
N THR A 297 12.99 15.64 20.64
CA THR A 297 14.17 15.84 21.49
C THR A 297 15.30 14.88 21.14
N ASP A 298 16.47 15.11 21.75
CA ASP A 298 17.69 14.31 21.57
C ASP A 298 18.17 14.26 20.11
N CYS A 299 18.30 15.45 19.48
CA CYS A 299 18.72 15.57 18.09
C CYS A 299 20.21 15.29 17.89
N THR A 300 20.53 14.49 16.88
CA THR A 300 21.89 14.26 16.36
C THR A 300 21.89 14.33 14.83
N GLY A 301 23.07 14.30 14.20
CA GLY A 301 23.22 14.29 12.75
C GLY A 301 23.78 15.59 12.15
N PRO A 302 24.32 15.53 10.92
CA PRO A 302 25.04 16.64 10.30
C PRO A 302 24.16 17.82 9.86
N ALA A 303 22.84 17.66 9.75
CA ALA A 303 21.94 18.77 9.41
C ALA A 303 21.69 19.72 10.59
N GLY A 304 22.02 19.30 11.81
CA GLY A 304 21.73 20.06 13.03
C GLY A 304 20.25 20.09 13.42
N ASN A 305 19.93 20.80 14.50
CA ASN A 305 18.58 20.82 15.08
C ASN A 305 17.81 22.10 14.73
N SER A 306 17.17 22.13 13.55
CA SER A 306 16.26 23.21 13.14
C SER A 306 14.79 23.00 13.59
N LEU A 307 14.50 21.97 14.39
CA LEU A 307 13.20 21.75 15.05
C LEU A 307 13.17 22.27 16.49
N ILE A 308 14.30 22.73 17.04
CA ILE A 308 14.39 23.13 18.45
C ILE A 308 13.40 24.24 18.84
N SER A 309 13.19 25.23 17.98
CA SER A 309 12.20 26.30 18.20
C SER A 309 10.75 25.86 18.03
N HIS A 310 10.53 24.74 17.35
CA HIS A 310 9.22 24.15 17.08
C HIS A 310 8.76 23.21 18.20
N ASN A 311 9.68 22.77 19.06
CA ASN A 311 9.36 21.89 20.17
C ASN A 311 8.34 22.54 21.12
N SER A 312 7.37 21.75 21.57
CA SER A 312 6.21 22.17 22.38
C SER A 312 5.29 23.22 21.74
N GLN A 313 5.46 23.54 20.45
CA GLN A 313 4.52 24.40 19.73
C GLN A 313 3.31 23.59 19.24
N LYS A 314 2.18 24.28 19.05
CA LYS A 314 0.95 23.72 18.49
C LYS A 314 1.00 23.75 16.97
N PHE A 315 0.25 22.88 16.32
CA PHE A 315 0.18 22.88 14.87
C PHE A 315 -0.73 24.01 14.35
N SER A 316 -0.22 24.82 13.43
CA SER A 316 -0.93 25.95 12.83
C SER A 316 -1.13 25.73 11.33
N THR A 317 -2.31 26.14 10.84
CA THR A 317 -2.69 26.15 9.41
C THR A 317 -3.26 27.52 9.03
N PHE A 318 -3.47 27.75 7.72
CA PHE A 318 -3.98 29.03 7.22
C PHE A 318 -5.34 29.42 7.82
N ASP A 319 -6.14 28.45 8.24
CA ASP A 319 -7.49 28.58 8.80
C ASP A 319 -7.56 28.37 10.33
N ASN A 320 -6.44 28.00 10.97
CA ASN A 320 -6.39 27.71 12.39
C ASN A 320 -5.04 28.14 12.98
N ASP A 321 -4.98 29.39 13.42
CA ASP A 321 -3.79 30.02 14.01
C ASP A 321 -3.61 29.59 15.47
N ASN A 322 -2.55 28.82 15.72
CA ASN A 322 -2.14 28.39 17.06
C ASN A 322 -0.69 28.76 17.37
N ASP A 323 -0.09 29.66 16.58
CA ASP A 323 1.29 30.09 16.78
C ASP A 323 1.38 31.27 17.78
N ILE A 324 2.59 31.76 18.03
CA ILE A 324 2.84 32.81 19.03
C ILE A 324 2.98 34.19 18.36
N ASP A 325 3.10 34.26 17.03
CA ASP A 325 3.22 35.53 16.32
C ASP A 325 1.87 36.27 16.33
N ASP A 326 1.90 37.60 16.25
CA ASP A 326 0.67 38.41 16.15
C ASP A 326 0.00 38.24 14.77
N ARG A 327 0.69 37.65 13.79
CA ARG A 327 0.19 37.33 12.46
C ARG A 327 0.19 35.82 12.28
N ASN A 328 -0.76 35.30 11.51
CA ASN A 328 -0.77 33.88 11.15
C ASN A 328 0.45 33.51 10.29
N CYS A 329 1.39 32.74 10.86
CA CYS A 329 2.58 32.30 10.16
C CYS A 329 2.25 31.40 8.96
N ALA A 330 1.29 30.50 9.11
CA ALA A 330 0.88 29.56 8.05
C ALA A 330 0.39 30.27 6.79
N VAL A 331 -0.28 31.42 6.92
CA VAL A 331 -0.68 32.27 5.78
C VAL A 331 0.54 32.91 5.11
N ASN A 332 1.46 33.47 5.90
CA ASN A 332 2.62 34.20 5.39
C ASN A 332 3.63 33.30 4.69
N VAL A 333 3.88 32.12 5.26
CA VAL A 333 4.94 31.21 4.82
C VAL A 333 4.39 30.02 4.02
N ARG A 334 3.06 29.99 3.84
CA ARG A 334 2.32 29.07 2.97
C ARG A 334 2.64 27.60 3.25
N GLY A 335 2.39 27.19 4.49
CA GLY A 335 2.58 25.81 4.95
C GLY A 335 1.80 25.52 6.24
N GLY A 336 1.67 24.25 6.59
CA GLY A 336 1.15 23.81 7.88
C GLY A 336 2.28 23.26 8.74
N TRP A 337 2.50 23.83 9.92
CA TRP A 337 3.66 23.49 10.77
C TRP A 337 3.46 23.85 12.24
N TRP A 338 4.35 23.36 13.08
CA TRP A 338 4.47 23.75 14.49
C TRP A 338 5.15 25.12 14.62
N TYR A 339 4.54 26.17 14.08
CA TYR A 339 5.13 27.51 14.04
C TYR A 339 5.28 28.12 15.44
N LYS A 340 6.35 28.91 15.62
CA LYS A 340 6.57 29.75 16.82
C LYS A 340 6.34 31.23 16.47
N SER A 341 7.32 31.86 15.81
CA SER A 341 7.24 33.22 15.24
C SER A 341 8.42 33.45 14.27
N CYS A 342 8.44 32.88 13.07
CA CYS A 342 7.56 31.82 12.55
C CYS A 342 8.26 30.45 12.57
N PHE A 343 9.45 30.32 11.97
CA PHE A 343 10.12 29.02 11.85
C PHE A 343 11.64 29.08 11.78
N GLN A 344 12.29 27.96 12.13
CA GLN A 344 13.66 27.61 11.74
C GLN A 344 13.70 26.51 10.67
N SER A 345 12.61 25.75 10.52
CA SER A 345 12.39 24.78 9.44
C SER A 345 10.97 24.90 8.90
N ASN A 346 10.78 24.73 7.59
CA ASN A 346 9.47 24.81 6.95
C ASN A 346 9.34 23.77 5.84
N LEU A 347 9.45 22.50 6.22
CA LEU A 347 9.47 21.41 5.24
C LEU A 347 8.13 21.31 4.49
N ASN A 348 7.00 21.58 5.15
CA ASN A 348 5.67 21.65 4.53
C ASN A 348 5.39 22.99 3.81
N GLY A 349 6.44 23.74 3.46
CA GLY A 349 6.33 25.01 2.74
C GLY A 349 6.10 24.84 1.24
N VAL A 350 6.10 25.96 0.53
CA VAL A 350 5.98 25.98 -0.93
C VAL A 350 7.20 25.33 -1.56
N TYR A 351 6.96 24.34 -2.43
CA TYR A 351 7.98 23.82 -3.32
C TYR A 351 8.29 24.82 -4.45
N ASP A 352 9.57 25.11 -4.67
CA ASP A 352 10.02 25.95 -5.78
C ASP A 352 10.74 25.12 -6.85
N PRO A 353 10.04 24.67 -7.90
CA PRO A 353 10.63 23.91 -8.99
C PRO A 353 11.56 24.73 -9.89
N SER A 354 11.62 26.06 -9.74
CA SER A 354 12.53 26.90 -10.53
C SER A 354 13.97 26.85 -10.03
N GLN A 355 14.17 26.31 -8.83
CA GLN A 355 15.49 26.06 -8.25
C GLN A 355 16.02 24.67 -8.63
N THR A 356 15.20 23.77 -9.19
CA THR A 356 15.66 22.45 -9.63
C THR A 356 16.50 22.59 -10.90
N LYS A 357 17.77 22.12 -10.88
CA LYS A 357 18.59 22.08 -12.09
C LYS A 357 17.86 21.26 -13.17
N GLN A 358 17.58 21.91 -14.30
CA GLN A 358 17.36 21.19 -15.55
C GLN A 358 18.73 20.60 -15.96
N GLU A 359 18.89 19.29 -15.82
CA GLU A 359 19.86 18.53 -16.60
C GLU A 359 19.19 17.92 -17.83
#